data_AF-A0A964QND7-F1
#
_entry.id   AF-A0A964QND7-F1
#
_cell.length_a   1.000
_cell.length_b   1.000
_cell.length_c   1.000
_cell.angle_alpha   90.00
_cell.angle_beta   90.00
_cell.angle_gamma   90.00
#
_symmetry.space_group_name_H-M   'P 1'
#
loop_
_entity.id
_entity.type
_entity.pdbx_description
1 polymer ?
#
loop_
_entity_poly.entity_id
_entity_poly.type
_entity_poly.pdbx_seq_one_letter_code
_entity_poly.pdbx_strand_id
1 'polypeptide(L)'
;MRLNQMLASMREKALATGVVLLVSISAAQGTENVMLTGVPDYVWHAGCFGTAAGNLMGYWDRHGFPNFYTGPTAEGLAPLNSAGINEGIHSMWASKAGFDGCPSDQFGHIDDYWIRYNHSADISYESTDPDPYLAAGRPEHASDCIGDFIGSSQNKWTEMNGECNGNIDGFAFTFWDSTGNRRINYVPPPQNNVVVRDTPSGLRAWTQYRGNDGDVFSQLTDFNPNIASGHGFAFDDLKAEIDAGYPVMLCLQNFNEKSRSLLGMARANPNVHGMLAYGYYIADSGTRYVRYKTSWGSSGDTRIRAWTPAEWEAFLPVRGVIGFHPLPQITSITRNQEKLLIKWDGPSSTLTNLITGTSTDLHWYVVEQSPGIQSTSFRPIAEPTTSHEATITNCCENSTYFRVRLVGQ
;
A
#
# COMPACT_ATOMS: atom_id res chain seq x y z
N MET A 1 -11.33 -19.65 26.39
CA MET A 1 -11.83 -19.47 27.78
C MET A 1 -10.75 -18.86 28.71
N ARG A 2 -10.11 -17.74 28.33
CA ARG A 2 -9.14 -17.00 29.19
C ARG A 2 -9.11 -15.46 28.99
N LEU A 3 -9.97 -14.90 28.15
CA LEU A 3 -10.01 -13.44 27.90
C LEU A 3 -10.96 -12.69 28.86
N ASN A 4 -12.05 -13.35 29.29
CA ASN A 4 -13.07 -12.73 30.16
C ASN A 4 -12.68 -12.64 31.64
N GLN A 5 -11.71 -13.43 32.13
CA GLN A 5 -11.21 -13.34 33.52
C GLN A 5 -10.19 -12.22 33.72
N MET A 6 -9.58 -11.72 32.64
CA MET A 6 -8.56 -10.67 32.70
C MET A 6 -9.17 -9.27 32.83
N LEU A 7 -10.39 -9.07 32.30
CA LEU A 7 -11.14 -7.80 32.36
C LEU A 7 -11.81 -7.52 33.72
N ALA A 8 -12.04 -8.53 34.55
CA ALA A 8 -12.67 -8.38 35.87
C ALA A 8 -11.68 -7.89 36.95
N SER A 9 -10.40 -8.24 36.84
CA SER A 9 -9.34 -7.89 37.81
C SER A 9 -8.97 -6.39 37.82
N MET A 10 -9.24 -5.68 36.73
CA MET A 10 -8.86 -4.26 36.59
C MET A 10 -9.88 -3.27 37.17
N ARG A 11 -11.07 -3.73 37.59
CA ARG A 11 -12.16 -2.85 38.05
C ARG A 11 -12.22 -2.62 39.57
N GLU A 12 -11.37 -3.25 40.38
CA GLU A 12 -11.55 -3.29 41.84
C GLU A 12 -10.49 -2.57 42.70
N LYS A 13 -9.63 -1.72 42.11
CA LYS A 13 -8.61 -0.97 42.88
C LYS A 13 -8.51 0.51 42.53
N ALA A 14 -9.58 1.26 42.75
CA ALA A 14 -9.49 2.71 42.84
C ALA A 14 -10.63 3.30 43.69
N LEU A 15 -10.47 3.27 45.00
CA LEU A 15 -11.22 4.14 45.91
C LEU A 15 -10.37 4.44 47.15
N ALA A 16 -9.79 5.65 47.21
CA ALA A 16 -9.62 6.46 48.41
C ALA A 16 -8.78 7.74 48.14
N THR A 17 -9.46 8.88 48.27
CA THR A 17 -8.99 10.12 48.94
C THR A 17 -7.92 11.01 48.29
N GLY A 18 -8.41 12.00 47.54
CA GLY A 18 -8.17 13.44 47.75
C GLY A 18 -6.76 14.03 47.75
N VAL A 19 -6.37 14.62 46.62
CA VAL A 19 -5.90 16.03 46.45
C VAL A 19 -6.14 16.36 44.97
N VAL A 20 -7.03 17.31 44.64
CA VAL A 20 -7.15 17.82 43.26
C VAL A 20 -6.08 18.87 43.07
N LEU A 21 -4.88 18.42 42.70
CA LEU A 21 -3.89 19.28 42.09
C LEU A 21 -4.39 19.52 40.65
N LEU A 22 -4.92 20.70 40.37
CA LEU A 22 -5.12 21.16 38.99
C LEU A 22 -3.74 21.42 38.39
N VAL A 23 -3.02 20.34 38.09
CA VAL A 23 -1.96 20.39 37.09
C VAL A 23 -2.70 20.63 35.81
N SER A 24 -2.59 21.84 35.27
CA SER A 24 -2.76 22.07 33.85
C SER A 24 -1.78 21.14 33.16
N ILE A 25 -2.24 19.93 32.82
CA ILE A 25 -1.56 19.05 31.89
C ILE A 25 -1.66 19.83 30.59
N SER A 26 -0.62 20.62 30.29
CA SER A 26 -0.37 20.99 28.90
C SER A 26 -0.41 19.68 28.15
N ALA A 27 -1.45 19.48 27.33
CA ALA A 27 -1.45 18.38 26.39
C ALA A 27 -0.08 18.46 25.72
N ALA A 28 0.76 17.42 25.86
CA ALA A 28 2.07 17.41 25.26
C ALA A 28 1.86 17.68 23.77
N GLN A 29 2.18 18.90 23.34
CA GLN A 29 2.06 19.26 21.94
C GLN A 29 3.21 18.51 21.24
N GLY A 30 3.01 18.17 19.97
CA GLY A 30 4.14 17.71 19.17
C GLY A 30 4.86 18.91 18.60
N THR A 31 6.13 18.77 18.26
CA THR A 31 6.78 19.72 17.35
C THR A 31 6.23 19.56 15.93
N GLU A 32 5.83 18.33 15.56
CA GLU A 32 5.20 18.02 14.27
C GLU A 32 4.11 16.95 14.45
N ASN A 33 3.00 17.07 13.72
CA ASN A 33 1.94 16.06 13.68
C ASN A 33 1.21 16.19 12.34
N VAL A 34 1.50 15.30 11.40
CA VAL A 34 0.93 15.37 10.06
C VAL A 34 0.33 14.04 9.62
N MET A 35 -0.61 14.11 8.69
CA MET A 35 -1.16 12.93 8.03
C MET A 35 -1.70 13.24 6.65
N LEU A 36 -1.64 12.24 5.79
CA LEU A 36 -2.38 12.18 4.54
C LEU A 36 -3.85 11.88 4.84
N THR A 37 -4.76 12.67 4.29
CA THR A 37 -6.20 12.48 4.46
C THR A 37 -6.76 11.53 3.42
N GLY A 38 -7.87 10.84 3.72
CA GLY A 38 -8.56 9.99 2.74
C GLY A 38 -7.97 8.58 2.58
N VAL A 39 -7.03 8.18 3.46
CA VAL A 39 -6.48 6.82 3.47
C VAL A 39 -7.54 5.83 3.96
N PRO A 40 -7.91 4.79 3.17
CA PRO A 40 -8.84 3.77 3.59
C PRO A 40 -8.38 2.99 4.83
N ASP A 41 -9.35 2.35 5.48
CA ASP A 41 -9.17 1.50 6.64
C ASP A 41 -9.95 0.21 6.41
N TYR A 42 -9.37 -0.67 5.59
CA TYR A 42 -9.93 -1.96 5.23
C TYR A 42 -9.63 -3.05 6.26
N VAL A 43 -10.65 -3.88 6.49
CA VAL A 43 -10.56 -5.06 7.36
C VAL A 43 -9.83 -6.14 6.61
N TRP A 44 -9.04 -6.91 7.34
CA TRP A 44 -8.36 -8.09 6.84
C TRP A 44 -9.30 -8.96 6.01
N HIS A 45 -8.90 -9.22 4.77
CA HIS A 45 -9.57 -10.15 3.89
C HIS A 45 -8.52 -10.87 3.02
N ALA A 46 -8.46 -12.20 3.15
CA ALA A 46 -7.60 -13.07 2.36
C ALA A 46 -6.09 -12.72 2.37
N GLY A 47 -5.61 -12.15 3.47
CA GLY A 47 -4.20 -11.82 3.65
C GLY A 47 -3.97 -10.34 3.95
N CYS A 48 -3.02 -10.08 4.84
CA CYS A 48 -2.73 -8.73 5.31
C CYS A 48 -2.01 -7.88 4.25
N PHE A 49 -1.15 -8.46 3.43
CA PHE A 49 -0.47 -7.74 2.34
C PHE A 49 -1.44 -7.35 1.23
N GLY A 50 -2.36 -8.24 0.84
CA GLY A 50 -3.45 -7.90 -0.08
C GLY A 50 -4.32 -6.76 0.46
N THR A 51 -4.70 -6.83 1.74
CA THR A 51 -5.50 -5.77 2.40
C THR A 51 -4.73 -4.44 2.51
N ALA A 52 -3.44 -4.46 2.88
CA ALA A 52 -2.60 -3.27 2.97
C ALA A 52 -2.36 -2.63 1.59
N ALA A 53 -2.12 -3.44 0.57
CA ALA A 53 -2.04 -2.99 -0.81
C ALA A 53 -3.39 -2.44 -1.30
N GLY A 54 -4.49 -3.05 -0.85
CA GLY A 54 -5.83 -2.52 -1.05
C GLY A 54 -5.98 -1.11 -0.46
N ASN A 55 -5.57 -0.89 0.79
CA ASN A 55 -5.57 0.45 1.39
C ASN A 55 -4.73 1.45 0.58
N LEU A 56 -3.55 1.04 0.10
CA LEU A 56 -2.68 1.89 -0.72
C LEU A 56 -3.33 2.24 -2.08
N MET A 57 -3.86 1.25 -2.79
CA MET A 57 -4.44 1.48 -4.12
C MET A 57 -5.81 2.14 -4.05
N GLY A 58 -6.60 1.85 -3.02
CA GLY A 58 -7.83 2.58 -2.71
C GLY A 58 -7.57 4.02 -2.31
N TYR A 59 -6.41 4.34 -1.72
CA TYR A 59 -5.97 5.71 -1.55
C TYR A 59 -5.73 6.36 -2.92
N TRP A 60 -4.89 5.77 -3.77
CA TRP A 60 -4.59 6.37 -5.08
C TRP A 60 -5.80 6.49 -6.01
N ASP A 61 -6.75 5.57 -5.92
CA ASP A 61 -8.04 5.66 -6.61
C ASP A 61 -8.77 6.97 -6.31
N ARG A 62 -8.78 7.35 -5.03
CA ARG A 62 -9.40 8.60 -4.54
C ARG A 62 -8.52 9.83 -4.75
N HIS A 63 -7.24 9.63 -5.03
CA HIS A 63 -6.20 10.66 -5.06
C HIS A 63 -5.52 10.73 -6.43
N GLY A 64 -6.34 10.68 -7.49
CA GLY A 64 -5.96 11.04 -8.85
C GLY A 64 -5.77 9.88 -9.84
N PHE A 65 -6.16 8.67 -9.45
CA PHE A 65 -6.17 7.48 -10.31
C PHE A 65 -7.52 6.74 -10.28
N PRO A 66 -8.62 7.37 -10.71
CA PRO A 66 -10.00 6.87 -10.53
C PRO A 66 -10.32 5.56 -11.27
N ASN A 67 -9.37 5.03 -12.03
CA ASN A 67 -9.46 3.73 -12.69
C ASN A 67 -8.75 2.63 -11.89
N PHE A 68 -8.33 2.84 -10.65
CA PHE A 68 -7.68 1.82 -9.83
C PHE A 68 -8.70 0.84 -9.26
N TYR A 69 -9.82 1.35 -8.75
CA TYR A 69 -10.98 0.55 -8.44
C TYR A 69 -12.05 0.74 -9.52
N THR A 70 -12.66 -0.34 -9.97
CA THR A 70 -13.84 -0.32 -10.88
C THR A 70 -14.82 -1.41 -10.47
N GLY A 71 -14.81 -1.79 -9.20
CA GLY A 71 -15.65 -2.86 -8.68
C GLY A 71 -17.09 -2.42 -8.48
N PRO A 72 -17.95 -3.32 -7.97
CA PRO A 72 -19.40 -3.14 -7.95
C PRO A 72 -19.90 -2.15 -6.91
N THR A 73 -19.03 -1.66 -6.02
CA THR A 73 -19.42 -0.91 -4.84
C THR A 73 -19.05 0.56 -4.97
N ALA A 74 -19.79 1.42 -4.28
CA ALA A 74 -19.53 2.86 -4.22
C ALA A 74 -19.34 3.50 -5.62
N GLU A 75 -20.11 3.02 -6.61
CA GLU A 75 -20.09 3.49 -8.01
C GLU A 75 -18.70 3.41 -8.68
N GLY A 76 -17.88 2.45 -8.24
CA GLY A 76 -16.52 2.28 -8.76
C GLY A 76 -15.48 3.18 -8.09
N LEU A 77 -15.84 3.99 -7.09
CA LEU A 77 -14.89 4.74 -6.26
C LEU A 77 -14.52 3.93 -5.02
N ALA A 78 -13.23 3.75 -4.73
CA ALA A 78 -12.78 2.99 -3.57
C ALA A 78 -13.37 3.59 -2.26
N PRO A 79 -14.15 2.84 -1.48
CA PRO A 79 -14.68 3.31 -0.21
C PRO A 79 -13.56 3.45 0.84
N LEU A 80 -13.83 4.18 1.93
CA LEU A 80 -12.86 4.35 3.02
C LEU A 80 -12.84 3.19 4.04
N ASN A 81 -13.74 2.21 3.88
CA ASN A 81 -13.79 0.99 4.68
C ASN A 81 -14.32 -0.16 3.82
N SER A 82 -14.26 -1.38 4.35
CA SER A 82 -14.72 -2.60 3.65
C SER A 82 -15.93 -3.28 4.31
N ALA A 83 -16.72 -2.55 5.11
CA ALA A 83 -17.82 -3.11 5.87
C ALA A 83 -19.19 -2.91 5.22
N GLY A 84 -20.10 -3.87 5.43
CA GLY A 84 -21.51 -3.76 5.01
C GLY A 84 -21.65 -3.59 3.50
N ILE A 85 -22.26 -2.48 3.08
CA ILE A 85 -22.41 -2.18 1.64
C ILE A 85 -21.06 -2.07 0.92
N ASN A 86 -19.96 -1.86 1.68
CA ASN A 86 -18.62 -1.71 1.14
C ASN A 86 -17.87 -3.03 0.89
N GLU A 87 -18.45 -4.19 1.20
CA GLU A 87 -17.78 -5.49 1.10
C GLU A 87 -17.25 -5.83 -0.30
N GLY A 88 -17.88 -5.32 -1.36
CA GLY A 88 -17.43 -5.55 -2.74
C GLY A 88 -16.07 -4.92 -3.07
N ILE A 89 -15.49 -4.08 -2.19
CA ILE A 89 -14.12 -3.57 -2.35
C ILE A 89 -13.06 -4.69 -2.33
N HIS A 90 -13.38 -5.84 -1.75
CA HIS A 90 -12.48 -7.00 -1.72
C HIS A 90 -12.07 -7.47 -3.12
N SER A 91 -12.92 -7.29 -4.14
CA SER A 91 -12.58 -7.55 -5.57
C SER A 91 -11.27 -6.89 -6.02
N MET A 92 -10.88 -5.79 -5.39
CA MET A 92 -9.65 -5.09 -5.76
C MET A 92 -8.40 -5.92 -5.46
N TRP A 93 -8.40 -6.79 -4.43
CA TRP A 93 -7.23 -7.59 -4.06
C TRP A 93 -7.48 -9.09 -3.88
N ALA A 94 -8.72 -9.53 -3.93
CA ALA A 94 -9.12 -10.91 -3.66
C ALA A 94 -10.38 -11.25 -4.47
N SER A 95 -10.26 -11.26 -5.81
CA SER A 95 -11.37 -11.55 -6.72
C SER A 95 -12.00 -12.92 -6.45
N LYS A 96 -13.33 -13.03 -6.58
CA LYS A 96 -14.05 -14.29 -6.40
C LYS A 96 -15.33 -14.40 -7.22
N ALA A 97 -15.46 -15.49 -7.97
CA ALA A 97 -16.65 -15.82 -8.74
C ALA A 97 -17.95 -15.64 -7.94
N GLY A 98 -18.84 -14.78 -8.42
CA GLY A 98 -20.19 -14.59 -7.89
C GLY A 98 -20.28 -13.89 -6.52
N PHE A 99 -19.20 -13.33 -5.99
CA PHE A 99 -19.20 -12.71 -4.66
C PHE A 99 -19.04 -11.19 -4.70
N ASP A 100 -18.08 -10.70 -5.48
CA ASP A 100 -17.58 -9.33 -5.42
C ASP A 100 -17.78 -8.57 -6.73
N GLY A 101 -18.84 -8.93 -7.46
CA GLY A 101 -19.14 -8.41 -8.79
C GLY A 101 -18.51 -9.22 -9.93
N CYS A 102 -17.57 -10.14 -9.65
CA CYS A 102 -17.08 -11.10 -10.63
C CYS A 102 -18.21 -12.06 -11.07
N PRO A 103 -18.36 -12.35 -12.38
CA PRO A 103 -19.31 -13.35 -12.87
C PRO A 103 -19.17 -14.71 -12.17
N SER A 104 -20.27 -15.42 -11.94
CA SER A 104 -20.26 -16.69 -11.21
C SER A 104 -19.53 -17.83 -11.94
N ASP A 105 -19.29 -17.68 -13.23
CA ASP A 105 -18.57 -18.63 -14.10
C ASP A 105 -17.12 -18.22 -14.37
N GLN A 106 -16.66 -17.10 -13.80
CA GLN A 106 -15.30 -16.60 -13.92
C GLN A 106 -14.56 -16.74 -12.58
N PHE A 107 -13.73 -17.78 -12.47
CA PHE A 107 -12.88 -17.98 -11.30
C PHE A 107 -11.93 -16.78 -11.11
N GLY A 108 -11.81 -16.35 -9.86
CA GLY A 108 -10.85 -15.32 -9.44
C GLY A 108 -9.79 -15.85 -8.49
N HIS A 109 -9.06 -14.93 -7.87
CA HIS A 109 -7.98 -15.17 -6.93
C HIS A 109 -8.34 -16.14 -5.81
N ILE A 110 -9.48 -15.92 -5.15
CA ILE A 110 -9.92 -16.76 -4.04
C ILE A 110 -10.25 -18.17 -4.52
N ASP A 111 -10.83 -18.30 -5.71
CA ASP A 111 -11.18 -19.60 -6.24
C ASP A 111 -9.92 -20.43 -6.57
N ASP A 112 -8.85 -19.76 -7.01
CA ASP A 112 -7.57 -20.35 -7.43
C ASP A 112 -6.62 -20.67 -6.28
N TYR A 113 -6.52 -19.80 -5.28
CA TYR A 113 -5.42 -19.81 -4.33
C TYR A 113 -5.86 -19.90 -2.86
N TRP A 114 -7.17 -19.95 -2.57
CA TRP A 114 -7.66 -20.00 -1.19
C TRP A 114 -8.44 -21.29 -0.95
N ILE A 115 -7.85 -22.21 -0.19
CA ILE A 115 -8.37 -23.59 -0.07
C ILE A 115 -9.78 -23.67 0.48
N ARG A 116 -10.11 -22.89 1.52
CA ARG A 116 -11.45 -22.91 2.12
C ARG A 116 -11.89 -21.56 2.65
N TYR A 117 -13.13 -21.22 2.30
CA TYR A 117 -13.83 -20.05 2.80
C TYR A 117 -15.16 -20.48 3.39
N ASN A 118 -15.25 -20.65 4.72
CA ASN A 118 -16.56 -20.85 5.36
C ASN A 118 -17.11 -19.53 5.94
N HIS A 119 -16.23 -18.59 6.32
CA HIS A 119 -16.54 -17.21 6.71
C HIS A 119 -15.34 -16.28 6.43
N SER A 120 -15.61 -14.97 6.38
CA SER A 120 -14.65 -13.89 6.06
C SER A 120 -13.46 -13.70 7.00
N ALA A 121 -13.27 -14.62 7.94
CA ALA A 121 -12.20 -14.52 8.92
C ALA A 121 -11.38 -15.80 9.11
N ASP A 122 -11.80 -16.99 8.64
CA ASP A 122 -10.91 -18.16 8.73
C ASP A 122 -11.42 -19.46 8.07
N ILE A 123 -10.43 -20.28 7.71
CA ILE A 123 -10.36 -21.77 7.56
C ILE A 123 -9.21 -22.15 6.58
N SER A 124 -8.56 -21.16 5.97
CA SER A 124 -7.41 -21.37 5.08
C SER A 124 -6.13 -20.68 5.50
N TYR A 125 -6.16 -19.72 6.44
CA TYR A 125 -4.95 -18.98 6.81
C TYR A 125 -3.80 -19.92 7.21
N GLU A 126 -2.62 -19.70 6.62
CA GLU A 126 -1.42 -20.56 6.76
C GLU A 126 -1.53 -21.97 6.18
N SER A 127 -2.55 -22.26 5.38
CA SER A 127 -2.64 -23.57 4.74
C SER A 127 -1.51 -23.76 3.74
N THR A 128 -0.87 -24.92 3.82
CA THR A 128 0.24 -25.33 2.95
C THR A 128 -0.21 -26.31 1.87
N ASP A 129 -1.50 -26.65 1.80
CA ASP A 129 -2.00 -27.58 0.79
C ASP A 129 -1.82 -26.99 -0.63
N PRO A 130 -1.88 -27.82 -1.68
CA PRO A 130 -1.79 -27.32 -3.05
C PRO A 130 -2.90 -26.32 -3.38
N ASP A 131 -2.57 -25.33 -4.20
CA ASP A 131 -3.52 -24.33 -4.70
C ASP A 131 -4.78 -25.01 -5.30
N PRO A 132 -6.01 -24.55 -4.96
CA PRO A 132 -7.26 -25.13 -5.46
C PRO A 132 -7.34 -25.39 -6.95
N TYR A 133 -6.77 -24.53 -7.79
CA TYR A 133 -6.78 -24.74 -9.24
C TYR A 133 -6.00 -26.00 -9.66
N LEU A 134 -4.88 -26.27 -8.99
CA LEU A 134 -4.10 -27.50 -9.19
C LEU A 134 -4.86 -28.71 -8.69
N ALA A 135 -5.43 -28.63 -7.48
CA ALA A 135 -6.20 -29.72 -6.88
C ALA A 135 -7.43 -30.11 -7.72
N ALA A 136 -8.06 -29.12 -8.38
CA ALA A 136 -9.19 -29.33 -9.27
C ALA A 136 -8.79 -29.66 -10.73
N GLY A 137 -7.49 -29.70 -11.07
CA GLY A 137 -7.01 -30.01 -12.41
C GLY A 137 -7.45 -29.01 -13.49
N ARG A 138 -7.67 -27.75 -13.09
CA ARG A 138 -8.17 -26.67 -13.95
C ARG A 138 -7.04 -25.68 -14.28
N PRO A 139 -7.12 -24.94 -15.40
CA PRO A 139 -6.17 -23.88 -15.65
C PRO A 139 -6.29 -22.79 -14.57
N GLU A 140 -5.15 -22.16 -14.28
CA GLU A 140 -5.07 -20.94 -13.50
C GLU A 140 -5.79 -19.80 -14.23
N HIS A 141 -6.53 -18.97 -13.51
CA HIS A 141 -7.19 -17.80 -14.08
C HIS A 141 -6.18 -16.72 -14.49
N ALA A 142 -6.62 -15.83 -15.39
CA ALA A 142 -5.81 -14.66 -15.74
C ALA A 142 -5.86 -13.65 -14.58
N SER A 143 -4.71 -13.08 -14.22
CA SER A 143 -4.61 -12.09 -13.15
C SER A 143 -5.60 -10.93 -13.36
N ASP A 144 -6.40 -10.62 -12.34
CA ASP A 144 -7.44 -9.59 -12.40
C ASP A 144 -7.52 -8.71 -11.15
N CYS A 145 -6.91 -9.12 -10.03
CA CYS A 145 -6.88 -8.36 -8.78
C CYS A 145 -5.46 -8.20 -8.25
N ILE A 146 -5.24 -7.26 -7.32
CA ILE A 146 -3.91 -6.98 -6.72
C ILE A 146 -3.24 -8.26 -6.22
N GLY A 147 -4.00 -9.16 -5.57
CA GLY A 147 -3.51 -10.43 -5.03
C GLY A 147 -2.73 -11.25 -6.05
N ASP A 148 -3.20 -11.30 -7.31
CA ASP A 148 -2.55 -12.05 -8.38
C ASP A 148 -1.19 -11.48 -8.79
N PHE A 149 -1.10 -10.15 -8.79
CA PHE A 149 0.11 -9.44 -9.20
C PHE A 149 1.15 -9.44 -8.08
N ILE A 150 0.74 -9.31 -6.81
CA ILE A 150 1.67 -9.37 -5.67
C ILE A 150 2.04 -10.80 -5.25
N GLY A 151 1.37 -11.80 -5.83
CA GLY A 151 1.61 -13.21 -5.57
C GLY A 151 0.98 -13.71 -4.27
N SER A 152 -0.03 -13.03 -3.74
CA SER A 152 -0.70 -13.41 -2.50
C SER A 152 -1.25 -14.83 -2.60
N SER A 153 -1.02 -15.67 -1.58
CA SER A 153 -1.52 -17.05 -1.50
C SER A 153 -1.12 -17.99 -2.65
N GLN A 154 -0.18 -17.60 -3.53
CA GLN A 154 0.26 -18.46 -4.63
C GLN A 154 1.32 -19.47 -4.14
N ASN A 155 0.88 -20.66 -3.72
CA ASN A 155 1.73 -21.71 -3.16
C ASN A 155 2.48 -22.54 -4.23
N LYS A 156 2.98 -21.86 -5.26
CA LYS A 156 3.69 -22.48 -6.41
C LYS A 156 5.16 -22.07 -6.53
N TRP A 157 5.57 -21.02 -5.82
CA TRP A 157 6.94 -20.50 -5.86
C TRP A 157 7.88 -21.31 -4.97
N THR A 158 9.17 -21.35 -5.27
CA THR A 158 10.17 -22.05 -4.44
C THR A 158 11.40 -21.19 -4.23
N GLU A 159 12.16 -21.41 -3.15
CA GLU A 159 13.47 -20.76 -2.93
C GLU A 159 13.46 -19.23 -3.10
N MET A 160 12.37 -18.57 -2.68
CA MET A 160 12.19 -17.13 -2.86
C MET A 160 13.22 -16.36 -2.05
N ASN A 161 14.20 -15.77 -2.75
CA ASN A 161 15.37 -15.11 -2.18
C ASN A 161 16.19 -16.00 -1.22
N GLY A 162 16.09 -17.32 -1.36
CA GLY A 162 16.67 -18.26 -0.39
C GLY A 162 16.05 -18.15 1.01
N GLU A 163 14.86 -17.58 1.16
CA GLU A 163 14.16 -17.42 2.45
C GLU A 163 13.12 -18.53 2.66
N CYS A 164 12.07 -18.57 1.83
CA CYS A 164 10.92 -19.49 1.96
C CYS A 164 10.48 -20.10 0.63
N ASN A 165 9.62 -21.11 0.72
CA ASN A 165 8.94 -21.78 -0.38
C ASN A 165 7.46 -21.39 -0.35
N GLY A 166 6.95 -20.95 -1.49
CA GLY A 166 5.56 -20.62 -1.72
C GLY A 166 5.13 -19.33 -1.03
N ASN A 167 3.99 -18.80 -1.47
CA ASN A 167 3.17 -17.92 -0.66
C ASN A 167 1.99 -18.76 -0.21
N ILE A 168 2.03 -19.26 1.03
CA ILE A 168 0.90 -19.99 1.62
C ILE A 168 -0.31 -19.07 1.80
N ASP A 169 -1.49 -19.63 2.00
CA ASP A 169 -2.75 -18.88 2.12
C ASP A 169 -2.64 -17.70 3.11
N GLY A 170 -2.81 -16.49 2.58
CA GLY A 170 -2.79 -15.23 3.33
C GLY A 170 -1.43 -14.53 3.38
N PHE A 171 -0.42 -15.06 2.69
CA PHE A 171 0.94 -14.54 2.65
C PHE A 171 1.29 -14.00 1.27
N ALA A 172 2.18 -13.01 1.24
CA ALA A 172 2.85 -12.54 0.04
C ALA A 172 4.33 -12.33 0.36
N PHE A 173 5.18 -12.32 -0.66
CA PHE A 173 6.61 -12.16 -0.49
C PHE A 173 7.08 -10.75 -0.90
N THR A 174 8.22 -10.33 -0.37
CA THR A 174 8.92 -9.11 -0.79
C THR A 174 10.40 -9.41 -0.91
N PHE A 175 10.99 -9.11 -2.08
CA PHE A 175 12.43 -9.24 -2.25
C PHE A 175 13.15 -8.05 -1.61
N TRP A 176 14.14 -8.34 -0.78
CA TRP A 176 14.96 -7.35 -0.08
C TRP A 176 16.40 -7.38 -0.60
N ASP A 177 17.08 -6.23 -0.55
CA ASP A 177 18.55 -6.23 -0.57
C ASP A 177 19.02 -6.50 0.86
N SER A 178 19.73 -7.62 1.06
CA SER A 178 20.23 -8.03 2.37
C SER A 178 21.29 -7.08 2.93
N THR A 179 21.86 -6.21 2.11
CA THR A 179 22.80 -5.16 2.55
C THR A 179 22.08 -3.91 3.08
N GLY A 180 20.75 -3.81 2.93
CA GLY A 180 19.95 -2.66 3.36
C GLY A 180 19.86 -1.53 2.33
N ASN A 181 20.41 -1.71 1.12
CA ASN A 181 20.25 -0.75 0.03
C ASN A 181 18.81 -0.74 -0.50
N ARG A 182 18.40 0.41 -1.05
CA ARG A 182 17.11 0.57 -1.69
C ARG A 182 17.09 -0.18 -3.02
N ARG A 183 16.10 -1.05 -3.23
CA ARG A 183 15.82 -1.69 -4.52
C ARG A 183 14.74 -0.90 -5.23
N ILE A 184 15.08 -0.24 -6.34
CA ILE A 184 14.14 0.54 -7.14
C ILE A 184 13.73 -0.28 -8.36
N ASN A 185 12.43 -0.42 -8.60
CA ASN A 185 11.85 -1.12 -9.75
C ASN A 185 12.47 -2.51 -10.01
N TYR A 186 12.80 -3.20 -8.92
CA TYR A 186 13.40 -4.51 -8.99
C TYR A 186 12.42 -5.51 -9.61
N VAL A 187 12.91 -6.31 -10.55
CA VAL A 187 12.16 -7.40 -11.18
C VAL A 187 12.70 -8.72 -10.61
N PRO A 188 11.88 -9.51 -9.91
CA PRO A 188 12.31 -10.80 -9.39
C PRO A 188 12.78 -11.76 -10.50
N PRO A 189 13.75 -12.63 -10.23
CA PRO A 189 14.18 -13.62 -11.20
C PRO A 189 13.05 -14.59 -11.53
N PRO A 190 12.92 -15.06 -12.78
CA PRO A 190 11.86 -15.97 -13.17
C PRO A 190 12.09 -17.40 -12.66
N GLN A 191 10.99 -18.13 -12.41
CA GLN A 191 10.95 -19.57 -12.21
C GLN A 191 10.12 -20.20 -13.33
N ASN A 192 10.64 -21.23 -13.99
CA ASN A 192 9.97 -21.89 -15.12
C ASN A 192 9.51 -20.90 -16.21
N ASN A 193 10.34 -19.90 -16.52
CA ASN A 193 10.06 -18.80 -17.47
C ASN A 193 8.93 -17.85 -17.07
N VAL A 194 8.43 -17.92 -15.83
CA VAL A 194 7.46 -16.97 -15.28
C VAL A 194 8.16 -16.11 -14.23
N VAL A 195 8.04 -14.79 -14.35
CA VAL A 195 8.57 -13.86 -13.33
C VAL A 195 7.90 -14.16 -11.99
N VAL A 196 8.70 -14.41 -10.96
CA VAL A 196 8.18 -14.63 -9.60
C VAL A 196 7.48 -13.36 -9.15
N ARG A 197 6.30 -13.51 -8.54
CA ARG A 197 5.54 -12.39 -8.02
C ARG A 197 6.05 -11.98 -6.64
N ASP A 198 6.17 -10.67 -6.42
CA ASP A 198 6.42 -10.08 -5.11
C ASP A 198 5.63 -8.79 -4.95
N THR A 199 5.56 -8.28 -3.72
CA THR A 199 4.69 -7.14 -3.42
C THR A 199 5.08 -5.88 -4.21
N PRO A 200 6.33 -5.38 -4.19
CA PRO A 200 6.69 -4.18 -4.94
C PRO A 200 6.47 -4.31 -6.45
N SER A 201 7.03 -5.34 -7.10
CA SER A 201 6.90 -5.48 -8.56
C SER A 201 5.46 -5.76 -8.98
N GLY A 202 4.71 -6.46 -8.12
CA GLY A 202 3.28 -6.72 -8.28
C GLY A 202 2.44 -5.45 -8.26
N LEU A 203 2.69 -4.52 -7.33
CA LEU A 203 1.98 -3.23 -7.31
C LEU A 203 2.20 -2.46 -8.60
N ARG A 204 3.45 -2.39 -9.08
CA ARG A 204 3.78 -1.76 -10.36
C ARG A 204 3.09 -2.44 -11.55
N ALA A 205 3.14 -3.77 -11.61
CA ALA A 205 2.52 -4.53 -12.69
C ALA A 205 0.98 -4.40 -12.68
N TRP A 206 0.37 -4.34 -11.51
CA TRP A 206 -1.07 -4.08 -11.38
C TRP A 206 -1.43 -2.67 -11.84
N THR A 207 -0.65 -1.66 -11.47
CA THR A 207 -0.85 -0.28 -11.96
C THR A 207 -0.79 -0.20 -13.48
N GLN A 208 0.14 -0.91 -14.11
CA GLN A 208 0.25 -1.06 -15.58
C GLN A 208 -0.95 -1.77 -16.18
N TYR A 209 -1.46 -2.80 -15.52
CA TYR A 209 -2.69 -3.47 -15.91
C TYR A 209 -3.91 -2.52 -15.86
N ARG A 210 -3.95 -1.59 -14.89
CA ARG A 210 -4.96 -0.51 -14.80
C ARG A 210 -4.67 0.66 -15.75
N GLY A 211 -3.75 0.49 -16.69
CA GLY A 211 -3.44 1.44 -17.75
C GLY A 211 -2.46 2.55 -17.34
N ASN A 212 -2.01 2.61 -16.09
CA ASN A 212 -1.14 3.67 -15.54
C ASN A 212 0.31 3.18 -15.37
N ASP A 213 1.21 4.01 -14.83
CA ASP A 213 2.56 3.57 -14.46
C ASP A 213 2.96 4.10 -13.08
N GLY A 214 3.97 3.48 -12.49
CA GLY A 214 4.45 3.84 -11.16
C GLY A 214 5.82 3.28 -10.90
N ASP A 215 6.61 4.01 -10.11
CA ASP A 215 7.85 3.52 -9.55
C ASP A 215 7.59 2.87 -8.19
N VAL A 216 8.37 1.85 -7.87
CA VAL A 216 8.33 1.16 -6.58
C VAL A 216 9.72 1.02 -6.01
N PHE A 217 9.79 0.96 -4.69
CA PHE A 217 11.01 0.48 -4.04
C PHE A 217 10.71 -0.42 -2.85
N SER A 218 11.67 -1.27 -2.50
CA SER A 218 11.73 -1.97 -1.22
C SER A 218 13.05 -1.69 -0.51
N GLN A 219 13.00 -1.57 0.82
CA GLN A 219 14.20 -1.35 1.63
C GLN A 219 14.00 -1.86 3.07
N LEU A 220 15.02 -2.51 3.64
CA LEU A 220 15.03 -2.89 5.06
C LEU A 220 15.14 -1.65 5.95
N THR A 221 14.60 -1.69 7.18
CA THR A 221 14.69 -0.56 8.12
C THR A 221 16.11 -0.31 8.62
N ASP A 222 16.44 0.94 8.96
CA ASP A 222 17.74 1.38 9.47
C ASP A 222 18.14 0.72 10.81
N PHE A 223 17.15 0.29 11.59
CA PHE A 223 17.35 -0.46 12.83
C PHE A 223 17.34 -1.99 12.65
N ASN A 224 17.29 -2.50 11.42
CA ASN A 224 17.35 -3.94 11.17
C ASN A 224 18.75 -4.46 11.57
N PRO A 225 18.86 -5.43 12.49
CA PRO A 225 20.15 -5.88 13.01
C PRO A 225 21.01 -6.63 11.98
N ASN A 226 20.45 -6.98 10.82
CA ASN A 226 21.13 -7.76 9.78
C ASN A 226 21.76 -6.91 8.67
N ILE A 227 21.68 -5.57 8.76
CA ILE A 227 22.29 -4.67 7.78
C ILE A 227 23.42 -3.85 8.42
N ALA A 228 24.31 -3.30 7.59
CA ALA A 228 25.38 -2.46 8.08
C ALA A 228 24.84 -1.11 8.61
N SER A 229 25.48 -0.57 9.64
CA SER A 229 25.15 0.75 10.17
C SER A 229 25.25 1.82 9.08
N GLY A 230 24.29 2.75 9.04
CA GLY A 230 24.20 3.79 8.00
C GLY A 230 23.49 3.35 6.71
N HIS A 231 23.03 2.10 6.62
CA HIS A 231 22.12 1.63 5.58
C HIS A 231 20.69 1.50 6.11
N GLY A 232 19.76 1.22 5.21
CA GLY A 232 18.34 1.02 5.53
C GLY A 232 17.50 2.29 5.42
N PHE A 233 16.19 2.10 5.50
CA PHE A 233 15.19 3.14 5.47
C PHE A 233 15.00 3.71 6.87
N ALA A 234 15.26 4.99 7.05
CA ALA A 234 15.19 5.68 8.32
C ALA A 234 13.86 6.44 8.50
N PHE A 235 13.61 6.93 9.71
CA PHE A 235 12.44 7.78 9.96
C PHE A 235 12.43 9.04 9.07
N ASP A 236 13.60 9.63 8.79
CA ASP A 236 13.66 10.84 7.98
C ASP A 236 13.28 10.55 6.51
N ASP A 237 13.53 9.32 6.03
CA ASP A 237 13.01 8.86 4.73
C ASP A 237 11.49 8.72 4.78
N LEU A 238 10.93 8.10 5.83
CA LEU A 238 9.48 8.01 6.01
C LEU A 238 8.82 9.39 6.00
N LYS A 239 9.41 10.33 6.74
CA LYS A 239 8.96 11.71 6.81
C LYS A 239 8.94 12.34 5.42
N ALA A 240 10.01 12.17 4.65
CA ALA A 240 10.12 12.70 3.29
C ALA A 240 9.06 12.10 2.35
N GLU A 241 8.79 10.79 2.43
CA GLU A 241 7.72 10.14 1.65
C GLU A 241 6.33 10.72 1.98
N ILE A 242 6.01 10.86 3.27
CA ILE A 242 4.73 11.42 3.72
C ILE A 242 4.60 12.90 3.35
N ASP A 243 5.66 13.70 3.55
CA ASP A 243 5.68 15.12 3.20
C ASP A 243 5.56 15.34 1.69
N ALA A 244 6.02 14.38 0.88
CA ALA A 244 5.85 14.37 -0.56
C ALA A 244 4.51 13.76 -1.02
N GLY A 245 3.68 13.25 -0.11
CA GLY A 245 2.32 12.79 -0.43
C GLY A 245 2.16 11.30 -0.66
N TYR A 246 3.17 10.50 -0.33
CA TYR A 246 3.20 9.07 -0.61
C TYR A 246 3.06 8.25 0.68
N PRO A 247 1.95 7.50 0.86
CA PRO A 247 1.86 6.50 1.91
C PRO A 247 2.92 5.41 1.72
N VAL A 248 3.41 4.85 2.83
CA VAL A 248 4.48 3.85 2.81
C VAL A 248 3.95 2.55 3.40
N MET A 249 4.03 1.45 2.64
CA MET A 249 3.65 0.14 3.17
C MET A 249 4.72 -0.34 4.15
N LEU A 250 4.29 -0.85 5.30
CA LEU A 250 5.17 -1.39 6.34
C LEU A 250 5.09 -2.92 6.30
N CYS A 251 6.25 -3.58 6.27
CA CYS A 251 6.37 -5.03 6.30
C CYS A 251 6.88 -5.47 7.67
N LEU A 252 6.00 -6.02 8.49
CA LEU A 252 6.34 -6.55 9.80
C LEU A 252 6.79 -8.00 9.66
N GLN A 253 7.89 -8.35 10.33
CA GLN A 253 8.44 -9.70 10.38
C GLN A 253 9.57 -9.74 11.41
N ASN A 254 9.70 -10.84 12.15
CA ASN A 254 10.90 -11.07 12.96
C ASN A 254 12.17 -11.05 12.07
N PHE A 255 13.16 -10.25 12.46
CA PHE A 255 14.33 -9.97 11.60
C PHE A 255 15.06 -11.23 11.12
N ASN A 256 15.15 -12.23 12.00
CA ASN A 256 15.91 -13.47 11.78
C ASN A 256 15.05 -14.65 11.31
N GLU A 257 13.73 -14.54 11.36
CA GLU A 257 12.83 -15.59 10.91
C GLU A 257 12.62 -15.44 9.40
N LYS A 258 13.43 -16.09 8.57
CA LYS A 258 13.28 -16.03 7.08
C LYS A 258 12.26 -17.03 6.54
N SER A 259 12.02 -18.08 7.30
CA SER A 259 10.99 -19.09 7.08
C SER A 259 10.74 -19.80 8.39
N ARG A 260 9.67 -20.60 8.42
CA ARG A 260 9.33 -21.50 9.52
C ARG A 260 8.84 -22.83 8.97
N SER A 261 8.90 -23.87 9.79
CA SER A 261 8.33 -25.17 9.42
C SER A 261 6.86 -25.23 9.81
N LEU A 262 6.03 -25.60 8.85
CA LEU A 262 4.62 -25.95 9.03
C LEU A 262 4.41 -27.41 8.63
N LEU A 263 3.25 -27.96 8.97
CA LEU A 263 2.90 -29.32 8.56
C LEU A 263 2.97 -29.41 7.03
N GLY A 264 3.74 -30.38 6.51
CA GLY A 264 3.88 -30.55 5.05
C GLY A 264 4.84 -29.57 4.36
N MET A 265 5.37 -28.55 5.05
CA MET A 265 6.26 -27.56 4.45
C MET A 265 7.37 -27.10 5.39
N ALA A 266 8.61 -27.53 5.12
CA ALA A 266 9.75 -27.22 5.98
C ALA A 266 10.16 -25.74 5.99
N ARG A 267 9.91 -25.02 4.89
CA ARG A 267 10.34 -23.63 4.66
C ARG A 267 9.16 -22.72 4.28
N ALA A 268 8.05 -22.81 5.01
CA ALA A 268 6.91 -21.93 4.80
C ALA A 268 7.26 -20.46 5.08
N ASN A 269 6.41 -19.54 4.60
CA ASN A 269 6.57 -18.11 4.86
C ASN A 269 6.76 -17.83 6.36
N PRO A 270 7.65 -16.89 6.73
CA PRO A 270 7.79 -16.47 8.12
C PRO A 270 6.51 -15.77 8.59
N ASN A 271 6.34 -15.60 9.90
CA ASN A 271 5.27 -14.74 10.41
C ASN A 271 5.45 -13.31 9.90
N VAL A 272 4.44 -12.79 9.21
CA VAL A 272 4.47 -11.45 8.62
C VAL A 272 3.16 -10.70 8.84
N HIS A 273 3.23 -9.38 8.76
CA HIS A 273 2.04 -8.54 8.73
C HIS A 273 2.25 -7.30 7.84
N GLY A 274 1.24 -6.95 7.03
CA GLY A 274 1.26 -5.80 6.14
C GLY A 274 0.41 -4.65 6.69
N MET A 275 0.97 -3.45 6.73
CA MET A 275 0.31 -2.22 7.20
C MET A 275 0.61 -1.05 6.27
N LEU A 276 -0.06 0.10 6.49
CA LEU A 276 0.16 1.30 5.69
C LEU A 276 0.42 2.53 6.57
N ALA A 277 1.62 3.08 6.51
CA ALA A 277 1.95 4.37 7.13
C ALA A 277 1.40 5.51 6.28
N TYR A 278 0.79 6.49 6.94
CA TYR A 278 0.16 7.64 6.29
C TYR A 278 0.39 8.97 7.00
N GLY A 279 1.25 8.99 8.02
CA GLY A 279 1.51 10.18 8.80
C GLY A 279 2.60 9.93 9.83
N TYR A 280 2.97 10.99 10.54
CA TYR A 280 3.93 10.91 11.63
C TYR A 280 3.63 11.95 12.70
N TYR A 281 4.21 11.74 13.88
CA TYR A 281 4.14 12.63 15.03
C TYR A 281 5.52 12.70 15.69
N ILE A 282 6.03 13.90 15.92
CA ILE A 282 7.27 14.14 16.65
C ILE A 282 6.89 14.82 17.97
N ALA A 283 7.13 14.12 19.08
CA ALA A 283 6.87 14.66 20.41
C ALA A 283 7.88 15.76 20.77
N ASP A 284 7.54 16.63 21.73
CA ASP A 284 8.47 17.64 22.27
C ASP A 284 9.80 17.05 22.78
N SER A 285 9.80 15.76 23.18
CA SER A 285 11.00 15.02 23.56
C SER A 285 11.94 14.67 22.39
N GLY A 286 11.52 14.92 21.15
CA GLY A 286 12.17 14.45 19.93
C GLY A 286 11.84 13.00 19.56
N THR A 287 10.99 12.30 20.33
CA THR A 287 10.58 10.93 19.99
C THR A 287 9.74 10.93 18.72
N ARG A 288 10.15 10.11 17.75
CA ARG A 288 9.59 10.00 16.41
C ARG A 288 8.58 8.86 16.32
N TYR A 289 7.33 9.17 16.00
CA TYR A 289 6.23 8.21 15.88
C TYR A 289 5.68 8.17 14.46
N VAL A 290 5.29 6.99 14.03
CA VAL A 290 4.61 6.72 12.76
C VAL A 290 3.14 6.52 13.02
N ARG A 291 2.29 7.11 12.18
CA ARG A 291 0.85 6.88 12.13
C ARG A 291 0.52 5.90 11.01
N TYR A 292 -0.23 4.84 11.31
CA TYR A 292 -0.46 3.75 10.34
C TYR A 292 -1.84 3.09 10.47
N LYS A 293 -2.23 2.37 9.41
CA LYS A 293 -3.38 1.45 9.32
C LYS A 293 -2.93 0.01 9.46
N THR A 294 -3.57 -0.74 10.34
CA THR A 294 -3.23 -2.12 10.71
C THR A 294 -3.69 -3.17 9.71
N SER A 295 -4.54 -2.84 8.74
CA SER A 295 -5.26 -3.85 7.93
C SER A 295 -6.20 -4.74 8.78
N TRP A 296 -6.65 -4.28 9.95
CA TRP A 296 -7.68 -4.93 10.78
C TRP A 296 -8.94 -4.07 10.99
N GLY A 297 -8.93 -2.81 10.55
CA GLY A 297 -9.96 -1.82 10.86
C GLY A 297 -11.07 -1.72 9.80
N SER A 298 -12.27 -1.30 10.19
CA SER A 298 -13.41 -0.97 9.29
C SER A 298 -13.98 0.44 9.51
N SER A 299 -13.35 1.26 10.37
CA SER A 299 -13.57 2.72 10.51
C SER A 299 -12.98 3.23 11.84
N GLY A 300 -11.71 3.64 11.85
CA GLY A 300 -11.17 4.47 12.93
C GLY A 300 -9.85 4.01 13.51
N ASP A 301 -9.13 3.11 12.81
CA ASP A 301 -7.81 2.73 13.25
C ASP A 301 -6.89 3.97 13.25
N THR A 302 -6.45 4.33 14.45
CA THR A 302 -5.64 5.53 14.73
C THR A 302 -4.41 5.11 15.53
N ARG A 303 -3.66 4.16 14.98
CA ARG A 303 -2.43 3.70 15.63
C ARG A 303 -1.29 4.68 15.44
N ILE A 304 -0.47 4.76 16.48
CA ILE A 304 0.84 5.38 16.44
C ILE A 304 1.87 4.49 17.14
N ARG A 305 3.07 4.38 16.59
CA ARG A 305 4.20 3.66 17.22
C ARG A 305 5.51 4.37 16.97
N ALA A 306 6.43 4.27 17.93
CA ALA A 306 7.76 4.85 17.81
C ALA A 306 8.59 4.10 16.76
N TRP A 307 9.34 4.84 15.93
CA TRP A 307 10.25 4.27 14.94
C TRP A 307 11.48 3.66 15.61
N THR A 308 11.34 2.42 16.05
CA THR A 308 12.32 1.67 16.85
C THR A 308 12.23 0.18 16.48
N PRO A 309 13.26 -0.65 16.81
CA PRO A 309 13.22 -2.09 16.56
C PRO A 309 12.25 -2.87 17.47
N ALA A 310 11.49 -2.19 18.35
CA ALA A 310 10.50 -2.84 19.19
C ALA A 310 9.38 -3.49 18.36
N GLU A 311 8.68 -4.44 18.96
CA GLU A 311 7.50 -5.06 18.35
C GLU A 311 6.36 -4.04 18.21
N TRP A 312 5.63 -4.15 17.09
CA TRP A 312 4.47 -3.33 16.78
C TRP A 312 3.20 -4.18 16.92
N GLU A 313 2.49 -4.41 15.82
CA GLU A 313 1.29 -5.24 15.78
C GLU A 313 1.69 -6.70 15.56
N ALA A 314 0.81 -7.63 15.97
CA ALA A 314 1.04 -9.07 15.89
C ALA A 314 2.34 -9.54 16.57
N PHE A 315 2.90 -8.73 17.49
CA PHE A 315 4.18 -8.98 18.15
C PHE A 315 5.37 -9.08 17.16
N LEU A 316 5.30 -8.34 16.05
CA LEU A 316 6.34 -8.32 15.02
C LEU A 316 6.96 -6.92 14.90
N PRO A 317 8.29 -6.79 14.73
CA PRO A 317 8.93 -5.53 14.42
C PRO A 317 8.79 -5.19 12.93
N VAL A 318 9.00 -3.91 12.56
CA VAL A 318 9.06 -3.50 11.14
C VAL A 318 10.38 -3.96 10.53
N ARG A 319 10.34 -4.98 9.66
CA ARG A 319 11.52 -5.51 8.98
C ARG A 319 12.01 -4.59 7.86
N GLY A 320 11.07 -4.00 7.14
CA GLY A 320 11.32 -3.19 5.96
C GLY A 320 10.05 -2.46 5.50
N VAL A 321 10.20 -1.69 4.43
CA VAL A 321 9.13 -0.87 3.84
C VAL A 321 9.06 -1.04 2.33
N ILE A 322 7.90 -0.72 1.77
CA ILE A 322 7.67 -0.62 0.34
C ILE A 322 7.12 0.77 0.04
N GLY A 323 7.79 1.51 -0.85
CA GLY A 323 7.28 2.76 -1.39
C GLY A 323 6.69 2.56 -2.78
N PHE A 324 5.71 3.39 -3.11
CA PHE A 324 5.01 3.40 -4.39
C PHE A 324 4.76 4.85 -4.83
N HIS A 325 5.26 5.19 -6.01
CA HIS A 325 5.23 6.53 -6.59
C HIS A 325 4.53 6.47 -7.95
N PRO A 326 3.20 6.63 -7.99
CA PRO A 326 2.50 6.57 -9.26
C PRO A 326 2.85 7.80 -10.11
N LEU A 327 2.93 7.60 -11.42
CA LEU A 327 3.39 8.62 -12.38
C LEU A 327 2.20 9.28 -13.09
N PRO A 328 2.32 10.56 -13.48
CA PRO A 328 1.27 11.21 -14.25
C PRO A 328 1.14 10.58 -15.64
N GLN A 329 -0.09 10.45 -16.12
CA GLN A 329 -0.37 9.88 -17.43
C GLN A 329 -1.43 10.66 -18.18
N ILE A 330 -1.10 11.12 -19.39
CA ILE A 330 -2.07 11.79 -20.27
C ILE A 330 -3.15 10.78 -20.69
N THR A 331 -4.40 11.08 -20.38
CA THR A 331 -5.58 10.24 -20.67
C THR A 331 -6.38 10.75 -21.86
N SER A 332 -6.31 12.04 -22.16
CA SER A 332 -7.01 12.64 -23.30
C SER A 332 -6.28 13.86 -23.85
N ILE A 333 -6.31 14.00 -25.17
CA ILE A 333 -5.93 15.21 -25.89
C ILE A 333 -7.07 15.54 -26.86
N THR A 334 -7.76 16.65 -26.63
CA THR A 334 -8.88 17.11 -27.46
C THR A 334 -8.56 18.48 -28.06
N ARG A 335 -8.67 18.63 -29.38
CA ARG A 335 -8.43 19.88 -30.09
C ARG A 335 -9.74 20.49 -30.59
N ASN A 336 -9.95 21.77 -30.35
CA ASN A 336 -11.03 22.55 -30.98
C ASN A 336 -10.49 23.90 -31.45
N GLN A 337 -10.57 24.16 -32.76
CA GLN A 337 -10.11 25.39 -33.44
C GLN A 337 -8.71 25.86 -32.96
N GLU A 338 -8.65 26.70 -31.93
CA GLU A 338 -7.43 27.32 -31.39
C GLU A 338 -7.01 26.80 -30.00
N LYS A 339 -7.74 25.81 -29.46
CA LYS A 339 -7.53 25.27 -28.12
C LYS A 339 -7.16 23.79 -28.15
N LEU A 340 -6.20 23.42 -27.32
CA LEU A 340 -5.84 22.04 -27.03
C LEU A 340 -6.13 21.79 -25.54
N LEU A 341 -7.09 20.92 -25.24
CA LEU A 341 -7.36 20.43 -23.89
C LEU A 341 -6.59 19.13 -23.68
N ILE A 342 -5.71 19.12 -22.70
CA ILE A 342 -4.98 17.93 -22.25
C ILE A 342 -5.52 17.55 -20.87
N LYS A 343 -5.86 16.27 -20.69
CA LYS A 343 -6.25 15.69 -19.39
C LYS A 343 -5.29 14.58 -19.01
N TRP A 344 -5.06 14.39 -17.73
CA TRP A 344 -4.19 13.35 -17.21
C TRP A 344 -4.68 12.78 -15.88
N ASP A 345 -4.34 11.53 -15.62
CA ASP A 345 -4.35 10.97 -14.28
C ASP A 345 -3.00 11.31 -13.61
N GLY A 346 -2.96 11.37 -12.28
CA GLY A 346 -1.73 11.66 -11.56
C GLY A 346 -1.94 11.86 -10.05
N PRO A 347 -0.89 11.72 -9.22
CA PRO A 347 -0.98 11.85 -7.77
C PRO A 347 -1.67 13.14 -7.30
N SER A 348 -2.55 13.07 -6.29
CA SER A 348 -3.22 14.26 -5.75
C SER A 348 -3.51 14.12 -4.26
N SER A 349 -2.45 14.31 -3.48
CA SER A 349 -2.45 14.09 -2.04
C SER A 349 -2.58 15.40 -1.29
N THR A 350 -3.29 15.36 -0.18
CA THR A 350 -3.40 16.49 0.76
C THR A 350 -2.76 16.10 2.09
N LEU A 351 -1.78 16.89 2.54
CA LEU A 351 -1.19 16.79 3.86
C LEU A 351 -1.94 17.67 4.84
N THR A 352 -2.32 17.14 5.99
CA THR A 352 -2.92 17.93 7.08
C THR A 352 -1.97 17.99 8.26
N ASN A 353 -1.63 19.20 8.69
CA ASN A 353 -0.95 19.46 9.95
C ASN A 353 -1.99 19.57 11.07
N LEU A 354 -1.95 18.61 11.99
CA LEU A 354 -2.92 18.49 13.08
C LEU A 354 -2.65 19.45 14.26
N ILE A 355 -1.49 20.11 14.29
CA ILE A 355 -1.18 21.14 15.29
C ILE A 355 -1.81 22.47 14.88
N THR A 356 -1.63 22.86 13.62
CA THR A 356 -2.15 24.13 13.06
C THR A 356 -3.56 24.02 12.51
N GLY A 357 -4.02 22.81 12.19
CA GLY A 357 -5.29 22.54 11.49
C GLY A 357 -5.26 22.92 10.01
N THR A 358 -4.08 23.11 9.42
CA THR A 358 -3.92 23.50 8.01
C THR A 358 -3.75 22.29 7.11
N SER A 359 -4.36 22.33 5.92
CA SER A 359 -4.19 21.32 4.88
C SER A 359 -3.51 21.93 3.65
N THR A 360 -2.71 21.14 2.94
CA THR A 360 -1.94 21.59 1.76
C THR A 360 -1.90 20.49 0.71
N ASP A 361 -2.16 20.87 -0.53
CA ASP A 361 -2.04 19.99 -1.69
C ASP A 361 -0.56 19.87 -2.10
N LEU A 362 -0.10 18.64 -2.29
CA LEU A 362 1.32 18.33 -2.42
C LEU A 362 1.78 18.19 -3.87
N HIS A 363 0.87 17.90 -4.79
CA HIS A 363 1.19 17.52 -6.15
C HIS A 363 0.78 18.59 -7.15
N TRP A 364 1.78 19.12 -7.84
CA TRP A 364 1.62 20.16 -8.85
C TRP A 364 2.12 19.66 -10.19
N TYR A 365 1.53 20.18 -11.27
CA TYR A 365 1.76 19.73 -12.62
C TYR A 365 2.15 20.89 -13.51
N VAL A 366 3.13 20.65 -14.38
CA VAL A 366 3.47 21.54 -15.47
C VAL A 366 3.27 20.80 -16.78
N VAL A 367 2.50 21.39 -17.69
CA VAL A 367 2.43 20.94 -19.07
C VAL A 367 3.61 21.54 -19.83
N GLU A 368 4.36 20.68 -20.50
CA GLU A 368 5.52 21.06 -21.29
C GLU A 368 5.35 20.64 -22.75
N GLN A 369 5.92 21.42 -23.66
CA GLN A 369 5.94 21.10 -25.08
C GLN A 369 7.37 21.01 -25.62
N SER A 370 7.54 20.25 -26.70
CA SER A 370 8.80 20.12 -27.42
C SER A 370 8.58 19.91 -28.92
N PRO A 371 9.45 20.42 -29.80
CA PRO A 371 9.44 20.07 -31.22
C PRO A 371 9.93 18.63 -31.50
N GLY A 372 10.44 17.91 -30.48
CA GLY A 372 10.92 16.53 -30.61
C GLY A 372 10.79 15.74 -29.31
N ILE A 373 10.95 14.41 -29.38
CA ILE A 373 10.77 13.52 -28.21
C ILE A 373 11.91 13.57 -27.18
N GLN A 374 12.99 14.33 -27.45
CA GLN A 374 14.15 14.41 -26.57
C GLN A 374 13.84 15.17 -25.28
N SER A 375 14.19 14.60 -24.12
CA SER A 375 13.77 15.10 -22.80
C SER A 375 14.23 16.53 -22.48
N THR A 376 15.39 16.94 -23.03
CA THR A 376 16.00 18.26 -22.80
C THR A 376 15.36 19.39 -23.60
N SER A 377 14.50 19.08 -24.57
CA SER A 377 13.87 20.08 -25.43
C SER A 377 12.47 20.49 -24.96
N PHE A 378 11.93 19.82 -23.95
CA PHE A 378 10.66 20.19 -23.32
C PHE A 378 10.78 21.48 -22.52
N ARG A 379 9.81 22.38 -22.72
CA ARG A 379 9.70 23.66 -22.00
C ARG A 379 8.28 23.85 -21.46
N PRO A 380 8.12 24.41 -20.25
CA PRO A 380 6.81 24.78 -19.70
C PRO A 380 6.03 25.68 -20.65
N ILE A 381 4.73 25.42 -20.75
CA ILE A 381 3.78 26.26 -21.51
C ILE A 381 2.57 26.70 -20.69
N ALA A 382 2.52 26.29 -19.43
CA ALA A 382 1.54 26.72 -18.45
C ALA A 382 2.23 26.85 -17.10
N GLU A 383 1.68 27.70 -16.23
CA GLU A 383 2.08 27.76 -14.82
C GLU A 383 1.76 26.42 -14.12
N PRO A 384 2.51 26.06 -13.06
CA PRO A 384 2.18 24.91 -12.23
C PRO A 384 0.73 24.94 -11.75
N THR A 385 0.05 23.80 -11.78
CA THR A 385 -1.35 23.65 -11.35
C THR A 385 -1.57 22.36 -10.57
N THR A 386 -2.53 22.36 -9.63
CA THR A 386 -3.04 21.13 -8.99
C THR A 386 -4.17 20.48 -9.79
N SER A 387 -4.64 21.12 -10.87
CA SER A 387 -5.64 20.55 -11.77
C SER A 387 -5.09 19.38 -12.56
N HIS A 388 -5.96 18.46 -12.96
CA HIS A 388 -5.68 17.33 -13.85
C HIS A 388 -6.01 17.61 -15.32
N GLU A 389 -6.21 18.88 -15.65
CA GLU A 389 -6.38 19.31 -17.02
C GLU A 389 -5.75 20.69 -17.28
N ALA A 390 -5.36 20.92 -18.53
CA ALA A 390 -4.85 22.20 -19.00
C ALA A 390 -5.40 22.51 -20.39
N THR A 391 -5.80 23.76 -20.59
CA THR A 391 -6.17 24.28 -21.90
C THR A 391 -5.06 25.17 -22.44
N ILE A 392 -4.46 24.77 -23.55
CA ILE A 392 -3.44 25.53 -24.25
C ILE A 392 -4.11 26.30 -25.38
N THR A 393 -3.94 27.62 -25.40
CA THR A 393 -4.41 28.50 -26.47
C THR A 393 -3.30 28.75 -27.49
N ASN A 394 -3.68 29.05 -28.73
CA ASN A 394 -2.74 29.36 -29.83
C ASN A 394 -1.77 28.20 -30.16
N CYS A 395 -2.24 26.95 -30.00
CA CYS A 395 -1.48 25.74 -30.29
C CYS A 395 -2.02 25.00 -31.52
N CYS A 396 -1.24 24.30 -32.34
CA CYS A 396 0.20 24.35 -32.60
C CYS A 396 0.34 24.11 -34.12
N GLU A 397 1.18 24.88 -34.82
CA GLU A 397 1.28 24.83 -36.30
C GLU A 397 2.13 23.66 -36.83
N ASN A 398 2.92 23.01 -35.97
CA ASN A 398 3.85 21.92 -36.32
C ASN A 398 3.65 20.68 -35.42
N SER A 399 4.30 19.57 -35.79
CA SER A 399 4.44 18.38 -34.93
C SER A 399 5.03 18.77 -33.58
N THR A 400 4.18 18.82 -32.55
CA THR A 400 4.54 19.22 -31.19
C THR A 400 4.25 18.04 -30.26
N TYR A 401 5.22 17.74 -29.41
CA TYR A 401 5.12 16.70 -28.38
C TYR A 401 4.76 17.36 -27.06
N PHE A 402 3.87 16.74 -26.30
CA PHE A 402 3.47 17.20 -24.97
C PHE A 402 3.87 16.18 -23.92
N ARG A 403 4.23 16.66 -22.74
CA ARG A 403 4.28 15.83 -21.53
C ARG A 403 3.71 16.61 -20.36
N VAL A 404 3.18 15.87 -19.39
CA VAL A 404 2.83 16.38 -18.07
C VAL A 404 3.95 15.97 -17.13
N ARG A 405 4.50 16.94 -16.41
CA ARG A 405 5.57 16.70 -15.44
C ARG A 405 5.06 17.04 -14.04
N LEU A 406 5.18 16.09 -13.13
CA LEU A 406 4.99 16.34 -11.70
C LEU A 406 6.11 17.25 -11.20
N VAL A 407 5.76 18.28 -10.46
CA VAL A 407 6.68 19.20 -9.79
C VAL A 407 6.36 19.20 -8.29
N GLY A 408 7.41 19.13 -7.48
CA GLY A 408 7.30 19.44 -6.05
C GLY A 408 7.01 20.93 -5.87
N GLN A 409 6.45 21.28 -4.72
CA GLN A 409 6.22 22.67 -4.33
C GLN A 409 7.54 23.44 -4.17
#